data_AF-A0A167CNM1-F1
#
_entry.id   AF-A0A167CNM1-F1
#
_cell.length_a   1.000
_cell.length_b   1.000
_cell.length_c   1.000
_cell.angle_alpha   90.00
_cell.angle_beta   90.00
_cell.angle_gamma   90.00
#
_symmetry.space_group_name_H-M   'P 1'
#
loop_
_entity.id
_entity.type
_entity.pdbx_description
1 polymer ?
#
loop_
_entity_poly.entity_id
_entity_poly.type
_entity_poly.pdbx_seq_one_letter_code
_entity_poly.pdbx_strand_id
1 'polypeptide(L)'
;MARSEFLPFSWRNLLIPLLGVQLSAALSISADNSRHDSTSTSRKIEKTVPDYVTLHAPLVWLHSQDPFRPADILEHVRHTTPMVHMEPVRGLPQLDLDNLALLNKYWNNGPVALTANGDITKLPTWLFGETPDESGKLHNATSCVIITVDRGSGDLDAFYFYFYSYDQGANITQVLPPMNSLIEDTEHGMHFGDHVGDWEHNMIRFHNGNPTGIYYSQHSSGSAYKWDDKDLSVENGRPLVYSAWGSHANWVSPGDHVHDSVLLDYCDAGQLWDPVSSAYFYDFNSDTSRLTSIFPPGTEASTNLTSFLYYSGIWGDFQYPDNHPRQKIVPYFGLKRYVSGPTGPTTKQLVRKGLFPDHPETKSLLQWGVGIFMSLYPCCFRGWRAWISGIVFIGVLVCLILGIKRSLKWFRSQNEGYKKISNGEDIPLRDLEYTEDVSLHHHD
;
A
#
# COMPACT_ATOMS: atom_id res chain seq x y z
N MET A 1 -20.03 -3.44 -36.47
CA MET A 1 -20.10 -2.77 -37.79
C MET A 1 -20.11 -1.27 -37.51
N ALA A 2 -18.93 -0.64 -37.46
CA ALA A 2 -18.32 0.15 -38.55
C ALA A 2 -19.02 1.53 -38.67
N ARG A 3 -18.37 2.69 -38.61
CA ARG A 3 -16.99 3.06 -38.99
C ARG A 3 -16.45 4.22 -38.14
N SER A 4 -15.14 4.15 -37.86
CA SER A 4 -14.25 5.23 -37.44
C SER A 4 -13.57 5.84 -38.68
N GLU A 5 -13.49 7.16 -38.77
CA GLU A 5 -12.59 7.84 -39.71
C GLU A 5 -11.58 8.68 -38.93
N PHE A 6 -10.31 8.26 -39.00
CA PHE A 6 -9.13 8.99 -38.54
C PHE A 6 -8.43 9.58 -39.77
N LEU A 7 -8.14 10.89 -39.72
CA LEU A 7 -7.25 11.58 -40.66
C LEU A 7 -5.83 11.64 -40.07
N PRO A 8 -4.76 11.49 -40.88
CA PRO A 8 -3.38 11.49 -40.38
C PRO A 8 -2.79 12.91 -40.38
N PHE A 9 -2.13 13.28 -39.28
CA PHE A 9 -1.35 14.53 -39.17
C PHE A 9 0.12 14.26 -39.54
N SER A 10 0.64 15.09 -40.44
CA SER A 10 1.96 15.01 -41.07
C SER A 10 3.07 15.54 -40.15
N TRP A 11 4.17 14.80 -40.07
CA TRP A 11 5.44 15.20 -39.44
C TRP A 11 6.41 15.67 -40.52
N ARG A 12 6.86 16.93 -40.48
CA ARG A 12 8.06 17.40 -41.18
C ARG A 12 8.75 18.57 -40.45
N ASN A 13 10.04 18.34 -40.14
CA ASN A 13 11.19 19.26 -40.16
C ASN A 13 11.30 20.33 -39.04
N LEU A 14 12.47 20.81 -38.61
CA LEU A 14 13.85 20.33 -38.50
C LEU A 14 14.59 21.48 -37.75
N LEU A 15 15.21 21.14 -36.61
CA LEU A 15 16.44 21.65 -35.96
C LEU A 15 17.29 22.85 -36.52
N ILE A 16 17.69 23.74 -35.57
CA ILE A 16 18.96 24.52 -35.30
C ILE A 16 19.22 25.96 -35.92
N PRO A 17 20.19 26.77 -35.40
CA PRO A 17 20.09 27.87 -34.41
C PRO A 17 20.58 29.26 -34.94
N LEU A 18 20.69 30.29 -34.08
CA LEU A 18 21.89 31.15 -34.01
C LEU A 18 21.89 32.13 -32.81
N LEU A 19 23.02 32.13 -32.09
CA LEU A 19 23.47 33.13 -31.13
C LEU A 19 23.71 34.50 -31.79
N GLY A 20 23.51 35.57 -31.03
CA GLY A 20 24.05 36.89 -31.30
C GLY A 20 24.07 37.76 -30.04
N VAL A 21 25.22 37.79 -29.35
CA VAL A 21 25.55 38.73 -28.28
C VAL A 21 26.19 39.96 -28.92
N GLN A 22 25.76 41.18 -28.54
CA GLN A 22 26.66 42.25 -28.06
C GLN A 22 25.95 43.53 -27.58
N LEU A 23 26.41 43.97 -26.40
CA LEU A 23 26.47 45.31 -25.77
C LEU A 23 26.70 46.47 -26.77
N SER A 24 26.47 47.76 -26.53
CA SER A 24 25.92 48.65 -25.48
C SER A 24 25.99 50.06 -26.08
N ALA A 25 25.11 51.00 -25.69
CA ALA A 25 25.49 52.38 -25.32
C ALA A 25 24.25 53.25 -25.04
N ALA A 26 24.42 54.10 -24.04
CA ALA A 26 23.43 54.94 -23.37
C ALA A 26 22.99 56.16 -24.18
N LEU A 27 21.84 56.73 -23.79
CA LEU A 27 21.66 58.18 -23.63
C LEU A 27 20.54 58.43 -22.60
N SER A 28 20.88 59.20 -21.57
CA SER A 28 20.07 59.58 -20.42
C SER A 28 19.55 61.01 -20.56
N ILE A 29 18.29 61.28 -20.22
CA ILE A 29 17.76 62.56 -19.68
C ILE A 29 16.49 62.19 -18.84
N SER A 30 16.58 62.05 -17.51
CA SER A 30 16.20 63.01 -16.44
C SER A 30 14.76 63.55 -16.58
N ALA A 31 13.84 63.38 -15.62
CA ALA A 31 13.83 63.99 -14.28
C ALA A 31 12.77 63.28 -13.38
N ASP A 32 13.13 62.92 -12.13
CA ASP A 32 12.64 63.52 -10.86
C ASP A 32 11.35 62.82 -10.33
N ASN A 33 11.14 62.43 -9.07
CA ASN A 33 11.78 62.67 -7.77
C ASN A 33 11.28 61.59 -6.78
N SER A 34 11.85 61.59 -5.57
CA SER A 34 11.42 60.90 -4.34
C SER A 34 11.91 59.46 -4.12
N ARG A 35 13.06 59.41 -3.44
CA ARG A 35 13.52 58.25 -2.67
C ARG A 35 12.58 58.04 -1.48
N HIS A 36 11.73 57.02 -1.54
CA HIS A 36 11.33 56.30 -0.34
C HIS A 36 12.29 55.14 -0.14
N ASP A 37 13.17 55.28 0.84
CA ASP A 37 14.00 54.20 1.34
C ASP A 37 13.09 53.22 2.09
N SER A 38 12.45 52.32 1.35
CA SER A 38 11.84 51.14 1.93
C SER A 38 12.92 50.08 2.02
N THR A 39 13.58 50.01 3.17
CA THR A 39 14.18 48.76 3.65
C THR A 39 13.07 47.70 3.67
N SER A 40 12.91 47.01 2.55
CA SER A 40 12.17 45.76 2.45
C SER A 40 12.96 44.72 3.24
N THR A 41 12.81 44.75 4.55
CA THR A 41 12.86 43.51 5.33
C THR A 41 11.78 42.63 4.73
N SER A 42 12.19 41.72 3.85
CA SER A 42 11.42 40.54 3.45
C SER A 42 11.05 39.81 4.75
N ARG A 43 9.91 40.19 5.31
CA ARG A 43 9.25 39.45 6.37
C ARG A 43 8.83 38.17 5.67
N LYS A 44 9.64 37.11 5.81
CA LYS A 44 9.32 35.75 5.36
C LYS A 44 7.90 35.49 5.86
N ILE A 45 6.92 35.48 4.96
CA ILE A 45 5.54 35.15 5.34
C ILE A 45 5.64 33.70 5.79
N GLU A 46 5.63 33.49 7.10
CA GLU A 46 5.53 32.14 7.65
C GLU A 46 4.22 31.56 7.15
N LYS A 47 4.34 30.52 6.32
CA LYS A 47 3.17 29.82 5.80
C LYS A 47 2.51 29.15 7.00
N THR A 48 1.29 29.55 7.31
CA THR A 48 0.49 28.94 8.37
C THR A 48 -0.28 27.75 7.81
N VAL A 49 -0.56 26.77 8.65
CA VAL A 49 -1.52 25.71 8.28
C VAL A 49 -2.91 26.35 8.08
N PRO A 50 -3.66 25.99 7.02
CA PRO A 50 -5.04 26.46 6.87
C PRO A 50 -5.93 25.92 8.00
N ASP A 51 -6.74 26.79 8.61
CA ASP A 51 -7.56 26.44 9.79
C ASP A 51 -8.45 25.21 9.57
N TYR A 52 -9.02 25.06 8.38
CA TYR A 52 -9.89 23.94 8.02
C TYR A 52 -9.19 22.57 8.09
N VAL A 53 -7.86 22.52 7.93
CA VAL A 53 -7.07 21.29 8.10
C VAL A 53 -7.12 20.83 9.55
N THR A 54 -6.99 21.76 10.50
CA THR A 54 -7.09 21.43 11.93
C THR A 54 -8.55 21.22 12.38
N LEU A 55 -9.49 22.00 11.84
CA LEU A 55 -10.91 21.94 12.20
C LEU A 55 -11.57 20.62 11.81
N HIS A 56 -11.18 20.06 10.67
CA HIS A 56 -11.72 18.81 10.12
C HIS A 56 -10.80 17.61 10.33
N ALA A 57 -9.76 17.76 11.14
CA ALA A 57 -8.83 16.67 11.39
C ALA A 57 -9.52 15.47 12.05
N PRO A 58 -9.09 14.23 11.76
CA PRO A 58 -9.70 13.05 12.35
C PRO A 58 -9.57 13.02 13.88
N LEU A 59 -10.54 12.36 14.51
CA LEU A 59 -10.49 11.92 15.90
C LEU A 59 -10.35 10.41 15.90
N VAL A 60 -9.39 9.88 16.66
CA VAL A 60 -9.07 8.44 16.64
C VAL A 60 -9.48 7.79 17.95
N TRP A 61 -10.43 6.87 17.91
CA TRP A 61 -10.68 5.91 18.96
C TRP A 61 -9.60 4.83 18.92
N LEU A 62 -8.78 4.79 19.97
CA LEU A 62 -7.82 3.73 20.19
C LEU A 62 -8.53 2.55 20.85
N HIS A 63 -8.27 1.34 20.37
CA HIS A 63 -8.91 0.14 20.91
C HIS A 63 -8.67 0.03 22.44
N SER A 64 -9.71 -0.34 23.18
CA SER A 64 -9.73 -0.31 24.64
C SER A 64 -8.65 -1.20 25.27
N GLN A 65 -8.34 -2.33 24.63
CA GLN A 65 -7.38 -3.33 25.10
C GLN A 65 -5.98 -3.19 24.51
N ASP A 66 -5.75 -2.26 23.58
CA ASP A 66 -4.45 -2.13 22.94
C ASP A 66 -3.43 -1.48 23.90
N PRO A 67 -2.34 -2.17 24.28
CA PRO A 67 -1.32 -1.56 25.11
C PRO A 67 -0.38 -0.63 24.32
N PHE A 68 -0.34 -0.75 22.99
CA PHE A 68 0.55 0.02 22.11
C PHE A 68 -0.16 1.29 21.67
N ARG A 69 0.14 2.39 22.36
CA ARG A 69 -0.47 3.71 22.14
C ARG A 69 0.40 4.55 21.19
N PRO A 70 -0.13 5.68 20.66
CA PRO A 70 0.66 6.59 19.84
C PRO A 70 1.97 6.98 20.53
N ALA A 71 3.09 6.90 19.81
CA ALA A 71 4.42 7.04 20.39
C ALA A 71 5.17 8.27 19.88
N ASP A 72 6.05 8.82 20.72
CA ASP A 72 6.89 9.95 20.33
C ASP A 72 7.92 9.54 19.26
N ILE A 73 7.93 10.27 18.14
CA ILE A 73 8.80 9.96 17.00
C ILE A 73 10.28 10.14 17.34
N LEU A 74 10.64 11.16 18.14
CA LEU A 74 12.03 11.42 18.50
C LEU A 74 12.53 10.40 19.54
N GLU A 75 11.70 10.06 20.52
CA GLU A 75 12.00 9.03 21.50
C GLU A 75 12.25 7.69 20.79
N HIS A 76 11.40 7.31 19.84
CA HIS A 76 11.64 6.11 19.02
C HIS A 76 13.03 6.11 18.38
N VAL A 77 13.41 7.21 17.70
CA VAL A 77 14.75 7.34 17.09
C VAL A 77 15.86 7.15 18.13
N ARG A 78 15.71 7.71 19.33
CA ARG A 78 16.71 7.60 20.42
C ARG A 78 16.89 6.19 20.97
N HIS A 79 15.88 5.32 20.84
CA HIS A 79 15.95 3.91 21.25
C HIS A 79 16.45 2.97 20.14
N THR A 80 16.94 3.52 19.04
CA THR A 80 17.43 2.74 17.89
C THR A 80 18.90 2.99 17.56
N THR A 81 19.50 2.02 16.88
CA THR A 81 20.81 2.10 16.23
C THR A 81 20.61 1.84 14.73
N PRO A 82 21.05 2.75 13.85
CA PRO A 82 20.98 2.52 12.41
C PRO A 82 21.85 1.33 11.99
N MET A 83 21.26 0.37 11.29
CA MET A 83 21.95 -0.81 10.78
C MET A 83 21.76 -0.99 9.28
N VAL A 84 22.78 -1.55 8.62
CA VAL A 84 22.70 -2.02 7.22
C VAL A 84 23.13 -3.49 7.22
N HIS A 85 22.30 -4.37 6.69
CA HIS A 85 22.54 -5.83 6.74
C HIS A 85 22.84 -6.35 8.17
N MET A 86 22.11 -5.84 9.16
CA MET A 86 22.30 -6.15 10.60
C MET A 86 23.65 -5.70 11.19
N GLU A 87 24.41 -4.86 10.50
CA GLU A 87 25.65 -4.27 11.01
C GLU A 87 25.47 -2.78 11.32
N PRO A 88 25.92 -2.29 12.50
CA PRO A 88 25.79 -0.89 12.88
C PRO A 88 26.53 0.07 11.94
N VAL A 89 25.87 1.16 11.56
CA VAL A 89 26.50 2.27 10.82
C VAL A 89 27.36 3.08 11.79
N ARG A 90 28.68 3.10 11.57
CA ARG A 90 29.65 3.76 12.46
C ARG A 90 29.91 5.21 12.07
N GLY A 91 30.32 6.02 13.06
CA GLY A 91 30.78 7.39 12.85
C GLY A 91 29.66 8.40 12.61
N LEU A 92 28.43 8.08 13.01
CA LEU A 92 27.29 8.99 12.93
C LEU A 92 27.28 9.99 14.10
N PRO A 93 26.78 11.21 13.90
CA PRO A 93 26.42 12.09 15.03
C PRO A 93 25.25 11.48 15.82
N GLN A 94 24.93 12.06 16.97
CA GLN A 94 23.67 11.76 17.64
C GLN A 94 22.51 12.08 16.70
N LEU A 95 21.68 11.07 16.41
CA LEU A 95 20.57 11.23 15.48
C LEU A 95 19.35 11.85 16.16
N ASP A 96 18.65 12.68 15.40
CA ASP A 96 17.41 13.33 15.77
C ASP A 96 16.53 13.57 14.52
N LEU A 97 15.42 14.27 14.69
CA LEU A 97 14.48 14.54 13.61
C LEU A 97 15.00 15.53 12.55
N ASP A 98 16.08 16.27 12.83
CA ASP A 98 16.67 17.26 11.93
C ASP A 98 17.88 16.73 11.14
N ASN A 99 18.39 15.55 11.50
CA ASN A 99 19.54 14.96 10.81
C ASN A 99 19.35 13.51 10.33
N LEU A 100 18.19 12.89 10.55
CA LEU A 100 17.93 11.50 10.20
C LEU A 100 18.16 11.16 8.71
N ALA A 101 17.91 12.09 7.78
CA ALA A 101 18.15 11.88 6.35
C ALA A 101 19.63 11.69 5.98
N LEU A 102 20.58 11.96 6.91
CA LEU A 102 21.99 11.61 6.72
C LEU A 102 22.17 10.11 6.44
N LEU A 103 21.26 9.26 6.95
CA LEU A 103 21.27 7.83 6.73
C LEU A 103 21.07 7.43 5.26
N ASN A 104 20.40 8.27 4.46
CA ASN A 104 20.20 7.99 3.04
C ASN A 104 21.51 7.90 2.24
N LYS A 105 22.62 8.44 2.77
CA LYS A 105 23.96 8.31 2.17
C LYS A 105 24.43 6.85 2.08
N TYR A 106 23.88 5.97 2.92
CA TYR A 106 24.24 4.56 2.99
C TYR A 106 23.33 3.67 2.12
N TRP A 107 22.38 4.25 1.39
CA TRP A 107 21.41 3.54 0.56
C TRP A 107 22.02 2.54 -0.43
N ASN A 108 23.18 2.87 -1.01
CA ASN A 108 23.88 1.98 -1.95
C ASN A 108 24.36 0.67 -1.31
N ASN A 109 24.44 0.62 0.02
CA ASN A 109 24.81 -0.58 0.77
C ASN A 109 23.58 -1.40 1.19
N GLY A 110 22.36 -0.94 0.89
CA GLY A 110 21.10 -1.52 1.33
C GLY A 110 20.23 -0.50 2.07
N PRO A 111 18.94 -0.82 2.33
CA PRO A 111 18.12 0.00 3.21
C PRO A 111 18.76 0.08 4.59
N VAL A 112 18.78 1.27 5.18
CA VAL A 112 19.17 1.44 6.59
C VAL A 112 17.95 1.16 7.44
N ALA A 113 18.11 0.44 8.55
CA ALA A 113 17.05 0.14 9.50
C ALA A 113 17.31 0.81 10.84
N LEU A 114 16.29 1.42 11.44
CA LEU A 114 16.33 1.94 12.80
C LEU A 114 16.12 0.79 13.79
N THR A 115 17.13 -0.05 13.96
CA THR A 115 17.05 -1.27 14.77
C THR A 115 17.04 -0.95 16.26
N ALA A 116 16.12 -1.52 17.02
CA ALA A 116 16.01 -1.33 18.46
C ALA A 116 17.31 -1.66 19.20
N ASN A 117 17.70 -0.82 20.16
CA ASN A 117 18.91 -1.01 20.97
C ASN A 117 18.82 -2.19 21.94
N GLY A 118 17.63 -2.75 22.12
CA GLY A 118 17.34 -3.77 23.13
C GLY A 118 16.49 -4.92 22.60
N ASP A 119 16.28 -5.89 23.48
CA ASP A 119 15.48 -7.06 23.17
C ASP A 119 13.98 -6.73 23.15
N ILE A 120 13.43 -6.57 21.95
CA ILE A 120 12.01 -6.20 21.76
C ILE A 120 11.04 -7.24 22.34
N THR A 121 11.47 -8.51 22.52
CA THR A 121 10.60 -9.54 23.09
C THR A 121 10.37 -9.35 24.58
N LYS A 122 11.09 -8.42 25.22
CA LYS A 122 10.85 -7.99 26.60
C LYS A 122 9.87 -6.82 26.69
N LEU A 123 9.39 -6.32 25.55
CA LEU A 123 8.50 -5.17 25.42
C LEU A 123 8.98 -3.98 26.27
N PRO A 124 10.15 -3.39 25.95
CA PRO A 124 10.64 -2.22 26.67
C PRO A 124 9.62 -1.07 26.63
N THR A 125 9.60 -0.25 27.68
CA THR A 125 8.49 0.68 27.94
C THR A 125 8.22 1.69 26.84
N TRP A 126 9.23 2.09 26.07
CA TRP A 126 9.10 3.04 24.96
C TRP A 126 8.24 2.51 23.80
N LEU A 127 8.05 1.19 23.68
CA LEU A 127 7.17 0.59 22.67
C LEU A 127 5.69 0.88 22.92
N PHE A 128 5.29 1.12 24.18
CA PHE A 128 3.88 1.31 24.53
C PHE A 128 3.33 2.71 24.25
N GLY A 129 4.18 3.69 23.92
CA GLY A 129 3.75 5.06 23.65
C GLY A 129 3.13 5.76 24.87
N GLU A 130 2.28 6.75 24.60
CA GLU A 130 1.57 7.52 25.62
C GLU A 130 0.04 7.36 25.47
N THR A 131 -0.64 7.06 26.58
CA THR A 131 -2.10 7.04 26.63
C THR A 131 -2.65 8.48 26.65
N PRO A 132 -3.55 8.86 25.73
CA PRO A 132 -4.20 10.17 25.77
C PRO A 132 -4.99 10.41 27.06
N ASP A 133 -5.07 11.68 27.48
CA ASP A 133 -5.92 12.08 28.59
C ASP A 133 -7.43 12.07 28.23
N GLU A 134 -8.29 12.44 29.18
CA GLU A 134 -9.75 12.51 28.97
C GLU A 134 -10.16 13.48 27.85
N SER A 135 -9.32 14.47 27.52
CA SER A 135 -9.54 15.39 26.40
C SER A 135 -8.96 14.89 25.07
N GLY A 136 -8.33 13.72 25.08
CA GLY A 136 -7.68 13.10 23.94
C GLY A 136 -6.28 13.63 23.65
N LYS A 137 -5.65 14.34 24.58
CA LYS A 137 -4.32 14.94 24.36
C LYS A 137 -3.19 14.05 24.85
N LEU A 138 -2.09 14.09 24.11
CA LEU A 138 -0.77 13.60 24.55
C LEU A 138 -0.01 14.78 25.16
N HIS A 139 0.70 14.56 26.26
CA HIS A 139 1.42 15.63 26.97
C HIS A 139 2.93 15.58 26.73
N ASN A 140 3.46 14.40 26.45
CA ASN A 140 4.90 14.16 26.36
C ASN A 140 5.34 13.63 25.00
N ALA A 141 4.40 13.16 24.18
CA ALA A 141 4.66 12.61 22.86
C ALA A 141 4.12 13.48 21.72
N THR A 142 4.92 13.62 20.67
CA THR A 142 4.47 14.11 19.35
C THR A 142 4.42 12.93 18.38
N SER A 143 3.24 12.33 18.28
CA SER A 143 2.99 11.08 17.54
C SER A 143 2.27 11.32 16.21
N CYS A 144 2.02 12.57 15.84
CA CYS A 144 1.31 12.93 14.62
C CYS A 144 2.15 13.82 13.69
N VAL A 145 2.05 13.57 12.39
CA VAL A 145 2.58 14.45 11.34
C VAL A 145 1.47 14.80 10.37
N ILE A 146 1.27 16.09 10.14
CA ILE A 146 0.30 16.62 9.18
C ILE A 146 1.05 17.19 7.99
N ILE A 147 0.77 16.65 6.81
CA ILE A 147 1.38 17.12 5.55
C ILE A 147 0.28 17.63 4.62
N THR A 148 0.34 18.91 4.24
CA THR A 148 -0.56 19.50 3.25
C THR A 148 0.09 19.49 1.87
N VAL A 149 -0.71 19.19 0.85
CA VAL A 149 -0.30 19.16 -0.56
C VAL A 149 -1.29 20.00 -1.37
N ASP A 150 -0.84 21.16 -1.83
CA ASP A 150 -1.61 22.00 -2.75
C ASP A 150 -1.64 21.34 -4.14
N ARG A 151 -2.84 21.23 -4.71
CA ARG A 151 -3.09 20.64 -6.03
C ARG A 151 -3.50 21.68 -7.08
N GLY A 152 -3.56 22.95 -6.69
CA GLY A 152 -4.09 24.03 -7.49
C GLY A 152 -5.62 24.00 -7.57
N SER A 153 -6.18 25.05 -8.16
CA SER A 153 -7.63 25.19 -8.38
C SER A 153 -8.50 25.09 -7.12
N GLY A 154 -7.92 25.37 -5.95
CA GLY A 154 -8.61 25.30 -4.66
C GLY A 154 -8.61 23.91 -4.02
N ASP A 155 -7.99 22.91 -4.64
CA ASP A 155 -7.87 21.56 -4.09
C ASP A 155 -6.64 21.43 -3.19
N LEU A 156 -6.83 20.84 -2.01
CA LEU A 156 -5.74 20.54 -1.08
C LEU A 156 -5.94 19.15 -0.49
N ASP A 157 -4.88 18.34 -0.50
CA ASP A 157 -4.85 17.06 0.21
C ASP A 157 -4.10 17.26 1.54
N ALA A 158 -4.73 16.89 2.66
CA ALA A 158 -4.08 16.86 3.97
C ALA A 158 -3.94 15.41 4.45
N PHE A 159 -2.71 15.01 4.72
CA PHE A 159 -2.38 13.70 5.27
C PHE A 159 -2.16 13.83 6.77
N TYR A 160 -2.78 12.95 7.56
CA TYR A 160 -2.65 12.87 9.01
C TYR A 160 -1.98 11.53 9.31
N PHE A 161 -0.66 11.54 9.47
CA PHE A 161 0.12 10.37 9.81
C PHE A 161 0.15 10.17 11.32
N TYR A 162 0.02 8.92 11.75
CA TYR A 162 0.06 8.48 13.13
C TYR A 162 1.22 7.52 13.31
N PHE A 163 1.98 7.73 14.38
CA PHE A 163 3.16 6.93 14.68
C PHE A 163 2.96 6.07 15.92
N TYR A 164 3.29 4.79 15.78
CA TYR A 164 3.36 3.84 16.88
C TYR A 164 4.78 3.26 16.91
N SER A 165 5.31 2.99 18.11
CA SER A 165 6.66 2.41 18.22
C SER A 165 6.68 0.89 18.02
N TYR A 166 5.52 0.25 18.03
CA TYR A 166 5.39 -1.18 17.84
C TYR A 166 4.01 -1.49 17.26
N ASP A 167 3.99 -2.27 16.19
CA ASP A 167 2.80 -2.97 15.70
C ASP A 167 2.84 -4.39 16.26
N GLN A 168 1.74 -4.78 16.89
CA GLN A 168 1.51 -6.16 17.27
C GLN A 168 0.59 -6.80 16.24
N GLY A 169 1.16 -7.67 15.41
CA GLY A 169 0.45 -8.25 14.29
C GLY A 169 -0.70 -9.18 14.71
N ALA A 170 -1.36 -9.79 13.73
CA ALA A 170 -2.53 -10.60 13.99
C ALA A 170 -2.23 -11.84 14.83
N ASN A 171 -3.10 -12.12 15.81
CA ASN A 171 -3.12 -13.38 16.55
C ASN A 171 -3.79 -14.50 15.74
N ILE A 172 -3.52 -15.77 16.06
CA ILE A 172 -4.24 -16.92 15.48
C ILE A 172 -5.78 -16.83 15.65
N THR A 173 -6.25 -16.19 16.72
CA THR A 173 -7.69 -15.95 16.93
C THR A 173 -8.29 -14.93 15.95
N GLN A 174 -7.46 -14.09 15.33
CA GLN A 174 -7.83 -13.09 14.33
C GLN A 174 -7.87 -13.68 12.91
N VAL A 175 -8.09 -14.99 12.76
CA VAL A 175 -8.16 -15.64 11.45
C VAL A 175 -9.51 -16.29 11.24
N LEU A 176 -10.13 -16.02 10.09
CA LEU A 176 -11.43 -16.56 9.74
C LEU A 176 -11.38 -18.08 9.48
N PRO A 177 -12.43 -18.82 9.88
CA PRO A 177 -12.63 -20.19 9.43
C PRO A 177 -12.83 -20.28 7.91
N PRO A 178 -12.27 -21.31 7.24
CA PRO A 178 -11.57 -22.46 7.81
C PRO A 178 -10.05 -22.24 7.94
N MET A 179 -9.53 -21.07 7.59
CA MET A 179 -8.09 -20.81 7.52
C MET A 179 -7.42 -20.85 8.90
N ASN A 180 -8.15 -20.50 9.96
CA ASN A 180 -7.68 -20.68 11.33
C ASN A 180 -7.25 -22.12 11.66
N SER A 181 -7.86 -23.13 11.05
CA SER A 181 -7.50 -24.55 11.28
C SER A 181 -6.18 -24.98 10.65
N LEU A 182 -5.65 -24.17 9.71
CA LEU A 182 -4.39 -24.42 9.04
C LEU A 182 -3.20 -23.76 9.74
N ILE A 183 -3.48 -22.98 10.77
CA ILE A 183 -2.46 -22.46 11.68
C ILE A 183 -2.35 -23.52 12.78
N GLU A 184 -1.22 -24.24 12.78
CA GLU A 184 -0.92 -25.19 13.86
C GLU A 184 -0.97 -24.47 15.21
N ASP A 185 -1.22 -25.22 16.29
CA ASP A 185 -1.35 -24.74 17.67
C ASP A 185 -0.05 -24.03 18.10
N THR A 186 0.07 -22.78 17.67
CA THR A 186 1.11 -21.85 18.04
C THR A 186 0.80 -21.38 19.44
N GLU A 187 1.82 -21.11 20.25
CA GLU A 187 1.66 -20.75 21.67
C GLU A 187 0.50 -19.75 21.81
N HIS A 188 -0.48 -20.06 22.67
CA HIS A 188 -1.67 -19.22 22.84
C HIS A 188 -1.26 -17.77 23.13
N GLY A 189 -1.81 -16.82 22.39
CA GLY A 189 -1.42 -15.41 22.50
C GLY A 189 -0.23 -15.01 21.60
N MET A 190 0.24 -15.88 20.70
CA MET A 190 1.27 -15.51 19.73
C MET A 190 0.69 -14.66 18.59
N HIS A 191 1.41 -13.59 18.26
CA HIS A 191 1.10 -12.67 17.18
C HIS A 191 2.06 -12.88 16.00
N PHE A 192 1.59 -12.57 14.79
CA PHE A 192 2.34 -12.70 13.54
C PHE A 192 2.27 -11.42 12.73
N GLY A 193 3.41 -10.98 12.20
CA GLY A 193 3.55 -9.68 11.55
C GLY A 193 4.05 -8.59 12.47
N ASP A 194 4.51 -8.92 13.68
CA ASP A 194 5.07 -7.97 14.65
C ASP A 194 6.22 -7.18 14.03
N HIS A 195 6.20 -5.86 14.20
CA HIS A 195 7.34 -5.02 13.84
C HIS A 195 7.51 -3.80 14.76
N VAL A 196 8.77 -3.43 14.94
CA VAL A 196 9.13 -2.15 15.57
C VAL A 196 8.82 -1.04 14.58
N GLY A 197 8.24 0.04 15.08
CA GLY A 197 7.84 1.22 14.31
C GLY A 197 6.63 0.94 13.42
N ASP A 198 5.69 1.87 13.39
CA ASP A 198 4.56 1.79 12.49
C ASP A 198 4.02 3.18 12.09
N TRP A 199 3.57 3.28 10.84
CA TRP A 199 3.05 4.50 10.22
C TRP A 199 1.69 4.23 9.56
N GLU A 200 0.64 4.64 10.27
CA GLU A 200 -0.74 4.68 9.79
C GLU A 200 -1.12 6.11 9.35
N HIS A 201 -2.16 6.27 8.54
CA HIS A 201 -2.62 7.60 8.13
C HIS A 201 -4.07 7.66 7.65
N ASN A 202 -4.67 8.83 7.89
CA ASN A 202 -5.79 9.30 7.09
C ASN A 202 -5.32 10.32 6.04
N MET A 203 -6.12 10.50 5.00
CA MET A 203 -5.97 11.61 4.06
C MET A 203 -7.34 12.23 3.80
N ILE A 204 -7.46 13.55 3.95
CA ILE A 204 -8.69 14.29 3.63
C ILE A 204 -8.41 15.19 2.42
N ARG A 205 -9.30 15.14 1.43
CA ARG A 205 -9.30 16.07 0.30
C ARG A 205 -10.26 17.23 0.56
N PHE A 206 -9.76 18.43 0.39
CA PHE A 206 -10.53 19.67 0.47
C PHE A 206 -10.69 20.31 -0.90
N HIS A 207 -11.82 20.98 -1.11
CA HIS A 207 -12.06 21.88 -2.23
C HIS A 207 -12.54 23.23 -1.68
N ASN A 208 -11.75 24.29 -1.89
CA ASN A 208 -12.00 25.63 -1.35
C ASN A 208 -12.23 25.61 0.18
N GLY A 209 -11.45 24.80 0.90
CA GLY A 209 -11.53 24.65 2.36
C GLY A 209 -12.63 23.72 2.86
N ASN A 210 -13.54 23.23 2.01
CA ASN A 210 -14.56 22.26 2.40
C ASN A 210 -14.05 20.84 2.16
N PRO A 211 -14.16 19.92 3.13
CA PRO A 211 -13.78 18.53 2.92
C PRO A 211 -14.74 17.84 1.94
N THR A 212 -14.18 17.00 1.06
CA THR A 212 -14.90 16.33 -0.04
C THR A 212 -14.83 14.81 0.05
N GLY A 213 -13.82 14.28 0.74
CA GLY A 213 -13.68 12.86 1.01
C GLY A 213 -12.47 12.57 1.87
N ILE A 214 -12.44 11.34 2.39
CA ILE A 214 -11.41 10.85 3.32
C ILE A 214 -10.98 9.44 2.94
N TYR A 215 -9.70 9.16 3.14
CA TYR A 215 -9.08 7.84 3.06
C TYR A 215 -8.66 7.37 4.44
N TYR A 216 -8.79 6.07 4.69
CA TYR A 216 -8.40 5.35 5.90
C TYR A 216 -7.36 4.30 5.51
N SER A 217 -6.13 4.37 6.02
CA SER A 217 -5.11 3.33 5.79
C SER A 217 -5.47 2.05 6.52
N GLN A 218 -5.27 0.92 5.84
CA GLN A 218 -5.52 -0.42 6.35
C GLN A 218 -4.42 -1.32 5.79
N HIS A 219 -3.38 -1.57 6.58
CA HIS A 219 -2.26 -2.41 6.18
C HIS A 219 -1.60 -1.89 4.88
N SER A 220 -1.54 -2.72 3.83
CA SER A 220 -1.02 -2.38 2.50
C SER A 220 -1.97 -1.53 1.62
N SER A 221 -3.19 -1.27 2.08
CA SER A 221 -4.25 -0.60 1.31
C SER A 221 -5.09 0.28 2.23
N GLY A 222 -6.39 0.41 1.96
CA GLY A 222 -7.31 1.21 2.74
C GLY A 222 -8.71 1.25 2.16
N SER A 223 -9.53 2.09 2.77
CA SER A 223 -10.91 2.38 2.34
C SER A 223 -11.08 3.90 2.19
N ALA A 224 -11.94 4.33 1.27
CA ALA A 224 -12.20 5.75 1.04
C ALA A 224 -13.69 6.05 0.95
N TYR A 225 -14.07 7.21 1.46
CA TYR A 225 -15.46 7.64 1.59
C TYR A 225 -15.58 9.07 1.08
N LYS A 226 -16.74 9.39 0.49
CA LYS A 226 -17.12 10.79 0.27
C LYS A 226 -17.44 11.43 1.61
N TRP A 227 -17.32 12.75 1.70
CA TRP A 227 -17.59 13.43 2.96
C TRP A 227 -19.07 13.37 3.38
N ASP A 228 -19.97 13.22 2.42
CA ASP A 228 -21.41 13.04 2.63
C ASP A 228 -21.86 11.56 2.64
N ASP A 229 -20.91 10.63 2.72
CA ASP A 229 -21.22 9.20 2.79
C ASP A 229 -21.95 8.88 4.10
N LYS A 230 -23.01 8.08 4.01
CA LYS A 230 -23.85 7.69 5.16
C LYS A 230 -23.10 6.83 6.19
N ASP A 231 -22.04 6.15 5.76
CA ASP A 231 -21.26 5.26 6.60
C ASP A 231 -20.15 6.03 7.33
N LEU A 232 -19.86 7.28 6.90
CA LEU A 232 -18.87 8.15 7.53
C LEU A 232 -19.47 8.88 8.74
N SER A 233 -18.94 8.59 9.93
CA SER A 233 -19.33 9.31 11.16
C SER A 233 -18.48 10.57 11.31
N VAL A 234 -19.13 11.73 11.40
CA VAL A 234 -18.48 13.03 11.60
C VAL A 234 -19.09 13.73 12.82
N GLU A 235 -18.26 14.03 13.82
CA GLU A 235 -18.66 14.73 15.04
C GLU A 235 -18.04 16.13 15.07
N ASN A 236 -18.87 17.17 15.20
CA ASN A 236 -18.40 18.57 15.23
C ASN A 236 -17.48 18.93 14.05
N GLY A 237 -17.72 18.35 12.87
CA GLY A 237 -16.91 18.55 11.68
C GLY A 237 -15.66 17.65 11.58
N ARG A 238 -15.38 16.81 12.57
CA ARG A 238 -14.22 15.92 12.61
C ARG A 238 -14.64 14.46 12.35
N PRO A 239 -14.04 13.75 11.39
CA PRO A 239 -14.38 12.36 11.11
C PRO A 239 -13.85 11.46 12.22
N LEU A 240 -14.63 10.45 12.60
CA LEU A 240 -14.22 9.43 13.55
C LEU A 240 -13.42 8.33 12.85
N VAL A 241 -12.39 7.85 13.53
CA VAL A 241 -11.51 6.76 13.12
C VAL A 241 -11.43 5.77 14.26
N TYR A 242 -11.46 4.48 13.95
CA TYR A 242 -11.29 3.41 14.93
C TYR A 242 -10.00 2.66 14.58
N SER A 243 -9.01 2.76 15.45
CA SER A 243 -7.73 2.09 15.28
C SER A 243 -7.83 0.65 15.79
N ALA A 244 -7.43 -0.29 14.94
CA ALA A 244 -7.50 -1.71 15.23
C ALA A 244 -6.53 -2.11 16.35
N TRP A 245 -6.92 -3.11 17.13
CA TRP A 245 -6.09 -3.68 18.19
C TRP A 245 -4.81 -4.32 17.62
N GLY A 246 -3.66 -3.76 17.99
CA GLY A 246 -2.34 -4.28 17.68
C GLY A 246 -1.80 -3.81 16.32
N SER A 247 -2.60 -3.99 15.25
CA SER A 247 -2.23 -3.63 13.88
C SER A 247 -2.38 -2.15 13.53
N HIS A 248 -3.05 -1.39 14.41
CA HIS A 248 -3.35 0.04 14.29
C HIS A 248 -4.12 0.50 13.05
N ALA A 249 -4.45 -0.40 12.12
CA ALA A 249 -5.22 -0.15 10.91
C ALA A 249 -6.47 0.70 11.19
N ASN A 250 -6.75 1.66 10.32
CA ASN A 250 -7.77 2.66 10.53
C ASN A 250 -9.10 2.25 9.87
N TRP A 251 -10.16 2.21 10.67
CA TRP A 251 -11.50 1.81 10.23
C TRP A 251 -12.52 2.93 10.45
N VAL A 252 -13.56 2.95 9.61
CA VAL A 252 -14.64 3.95 9.65
C VAL A 252 -15.64 3.69 10.78
N SER A 253 -15.71 2.45 11.28
CA SER A 253 -16.67 2.02 12.30
C SER A 253 -16.03 1.02 13.28
N PRO A 254 -16.58 0.85 14.49
CA PRO A 254 -16.16 -0.22 15.38
C PRO A 254 -16.64 -1.59 14.86
N GLY A 255 -16.16 -2.65 15.49
CA GLY A 255 -16.49 -4.04 15.19
C GLY A 255 -15.34 -4.81 14.57
N ASP A 256 -15.69 -5.97 14.00
CA ASP A 256 -14.75 -6.91 13.40
C ASP A 256 -14.65 -6.64 11.90
N HIS A 257 -13.44 -6.39 11.41
CA HIS A 257 -13.19 -6.06 10.02
C HIS A 257 -12.28 -7.06 9.35
N VAL A 258 -12.69 -7.57 8.19
CA VAL A 258 -11.90 -8.55 7.44
C VAL A 258 -10.93 -7.84 6.53
N HIS A 259 -9.64 -8.10 6.70
CA HIS A 259 -8.59 -7.68 5.76
C HIS A 259 -7.82 -8.90 5.22
N ASP A 260 -7.11 -8.71 4.12
CA ASP A 260 -6.35 -9.75 3.42
C ASP A 260 -7.10 -11.08 3.21
N SER A 261 -8.42 -10.97 3.05
CA SER A 261 -9.39 -12.05 2.85
C SER A 261 -9.62 -12.99 4.03
N VAL A 262 -8.77 -12.99 5.05
CA VAL A 262 -8.83 -13.98 6.15
C VAL A 262 -8.54 -13.41 7.53
N LEU A 263 -7.86 -12.26 7.62
CA LEU A 263 -7.43 -11.69 8.89
C LEU A 263 -8.51 -10.74 9.43
N LEU A 264 -8.61 -10.65 10.74
CA LEU A 264 -9.57 -9.82 11.46
C LEU A 264 -8.86 -8.71 12.22
N ASP A 265 -9.27 -7.48 11.95
CA ASP A 265 -9.03 -6.34 12.81
C ASP A 265 -10.20 -6.16 13.77
N TYR A 266 -9.90 -5.94 15.05
CA TYR A 266 -10.89 -5.63 16.08
C TYR A 266 -10.82 -4.15 16.42
N CYS A 267 -11.95 -3.47 16.31
CA CYS A 267 -12.07 -2.02 16.54
C CYS A 267 -13.15 -1.75 17.58
N ASP A 268 -12.89 -0.86 18.54
CA ASP A 268 -13.88 -0.38 19.49
C ASP A 268 -13.66 1.10 19.84
N ALA A 269 -14.61 1.69 20.57
CA ALA A 269 -14.52 3.06 21.06
C ALA A 269 -13.87 3.07 22.46
N GLY A 270 -12.58 2.76 22.52
CA GLY A 270 -11.79 2.76 23.76
C GLY A 270 -11.42 4.17 24.24
N GLN A 271 -10.16 4.55 24.07
CA GLN A 271 -9.68 5.89 24.47
C GLN A 271 -9.67 6.81 23.26
N LEU A 272 -10.31 7.98 23.37
CA LEU A 272 -10.28 8.99 22.31
C LEU A 272 -8.92 9.67 22.28
N TRP A 273 -8.37 9.86 21.08
CA TRP A 273 -7.16 10.60 20.80
C TRP A 273 -7.45 11.73 19.80
N ASP A 274 -6.92 12.91 20.08
CA ASP A 274 -6.86 14.06 19.19
C ASP A 274 -5.42 14.22 18.65
N PRO A 275 -5.11 13.71 17.45
CA PRO A 275 -3.75 13.75 16.90
C PRO A 275 -3.22 15.18 16.69
N VAL A 276 -4.09 16.15 16.41
CA VAL A 276 -3.68 17.52 16.09
C VAL A 276 -3.19 18.28 17.32
N SER A 277 -3.57 17.82 18.52
CA SER A 277 -3.15 18.44 19.77
C SER A 277 -1.63 18.43 19.98
N SER A 278 -0.92 17.48 19.37
CA SER A 278 0.55 17.36 19.39
C SER A 278 1.01 16.80 18.04
N ALA A 279 1.09 17.69 17.04
CA ALA A 279 1.48 17.35 15.68
C ALA A 279 2.60 18.23 15.14
N TYR A 280 3.45 17.65 14.31
CA TYR A 280 4.31 18.43 13.40
C TYR A 280 3.55 18.76 12.11
N PHE A 281 3.67 19.99 11.62
CA PHE A 281 2.95 20.43 10.42
C PHE A 281 3.92 20.79 9.29
N TYR A 282 3.62 20.32 8.09
CA TYR A 282 4.42 20.58 6.90
C TYR A 282 3.56 20.88 5.68
N ASP A 283 4.07 21.75 4.84
CA ASP A 283 3.62 21.94 3.48
C ASP A 283 4.57 21.23 2.51
N PHE A 284 4.03 20.37 1.67
CA PHE A 284 4.77 19.66 0.63
C PHE A 284 4.51 20.28 -0.73
N ASN A 285 5.58 20.83 -1.33
CA ASN A 285 5.55 21.32 -2.70
C ASN A 285 5.78 20.16 -3.67
N SER A 286 4.75 19.79 -4.43
CA SER A 286 4.76 18.65 -5.36
C SER A 286 5.73 18.83 -6.53
N ASP A 287 5.92 20.06 -7.02
CA ASP A 287 6.82 20.35 -8.15
C ASP A 287 8.30 20.16 -7.81
N THR A 288 8.69 20.54 -6.59
CA THR A 288 10.09 20.52 -6.13
C THR A 288 10.39 19.37 -5.18
N SER A 289 9.37 18.63 -4.74
CA SER A 289 9.44 17.60 -3.70
C SER A 289 10.05 18.11 -2.39
N ARG A 290 9.72 19.37 -2.03
CA ARG A 290 10.25 20.04 -0.83
C ARG A 290 9.20 20.16 0.27
N LEU A 291 9.61 19.83 1.50
CA LEU A 291 8.85 20.06 2.72
C LEU A 291 9.26 21.37 3.36
N THR A 292 8.27 22.13 3.82
CA THR A 292 8.46 23.35 4.60
C THR A 292 7.65 23.23 5.88
N SER A 293 8.28 23.40 7.05
CA SER A 293 7.52 23.49 8.30
C SER A 293 6.56 24.66 8.26
N ILE A 294 5.32 24.39 8.64
CA ILE A 294 4.24 25.38 8.81
C ILE A 294 3.74 25.28 10.25
N PHE A 295 3.01 26.28 10.73
CA PHE A 295 2.56 26.32 12.12
C PHE A 295 1.09 26.75 12.22
N PRO A 296 0.35 26.28 13.24
CA PRO A 296 -0.95 26.83 13.60
C PRO A 296 -0.86 28.34 13.83
N PRO A 297 -1.88 29.13 13.42
CA PRO A 297 -1.88 30.57 13.63
C PRO A 297 -1.61 30.93 15.10
N GLY A 298 -0.68 31.88 15.33
CA GLY A 298 -0.33 32.34 16.68
C GLY A 298 0.68 31.47 17.42
N THR A 299 1.24 30.43 16.79
CA THR A 299 2.34 29.63 17.34
C THR A 299 3.68 30.14 16.81
N GLU A 300 4.68 30.30 17.70
CA GLU A 300 6.03 30.65 17.28
C GLU A 300 6.73 29.45 16.63
N ALA A 301 7.46 29.70 15.53
CA ALA A 301 8.26 28.69 14.87
C ALA A 301 9.36 28.16 15.80
N SER A 302 9.23 26.91 16.28
CA SER A 302 10.13 26.36 17.29
C SER A 302 11.36 25.68 16.68
N THR A 303 11.22 24.94 15.58
CA THR A 303 12.31 24.27 14.83
C THR A 303 11.83 23.80 13.44
N ASN A 304 12.72 23.68 12.45
CA ASN A 304 12.40 23.21 11.08
C ASN A 304 12.80 21.73 10.89
N LEU A 305 12.20 20.83 11.67
CA LEU A 305 12.54 19.41 11.73
C LEU A 305 12.05 18.64 10.49
N THR A 306 12.73 18.75 9.36
CA THR A 306 12.25 18.14 8.09
C THR A 306 12.94 16.82 7.74
N SER A 307 14.10 16.56 8.34
CA SER A 307 15.01 15.49 7.91
C SER A 307 14.43 14.09 8.08
N PHE A 308 13.71 13.82 9.16
CA PHE A 308 13.09 12.50 9.38
C PHE A 308 12.06 12.11 8.33
N LEU A 309 11.38 13.07 7.71
CA LEU A 309 10.44 12.80 6.62
C LEU A 309 11.15 12.41 5.32
N TYR A 310 12.39 12.85 5.15
CA TYR A 310 13.23 12.46 4.02
C TYR A 310 13.97 11.13 4.23
N TYR A 311 14.01 10.61 5.45
CA TYR A 311 14.62 9.31 5.72
C TYR A 311 13.85 8.20 4.98
N SER A 312 14.55 7.50 4.07
CA SER A 312 13.95 6.51 3.17
C SER A 312 14.15 5.06 3.60
N GLY A 313 14.69 4.85 4.81
CA GLY A 313 14.97 3.53 5.35
C GLY A 313 13.78 2.90 6.08
N ILE A 314 14.08 1.83 6.80
CA ILE A 314 13.15 1.08 7.63
C ILE A 314 13.05 1.77 8.99
N TRP A 315 11.82 2.06 9.41
CA TRP A 315 11.48 2.49 10.75
C TRP A 315 11.28 1.25 11.61
N GLY A 316 12.37 0.73 12.18
CA GLY A 316 12.36 -0.48 13.01
C GLY A 316 13.45 -1.48 12.65
N ASP A 317 13.25 -2.70 13.15
CA ASP A 317 14.17 -3.82 12.96
C ASP A 317 14.11 -4.38 11.53
N PHE A 318 15.17 -5.07 11.12
CA PHE A 318 15.07 -6.02 10.03
C PHE A 318 14.29 -7.25 10.48
N GLN A 319 13.48 -7.82 9.58
CA GLN A 319 12.93 -9.15 9.73
C GLN A 319 14.00 -10.15 10.13
N TYR A 320 13.73 -10.94 11.18
CA TYR A 320 14.67 -11.96 11.61
C TYR A 320 14.85 -13.06 10.55
N PRO A 321 16.05 -13.66 10.45
CA PRO A 321 16.26 -14.85 9.63
C PRO A 321 15.32 -16.00 10.01
N ASP A 322 14.96 -16.84 9.03
CA ASP A 322 14.01 -17.95 9.24
C ASP A 322 14.48 -18.98 10.28
N ASN A 323 15.80 -19.11 10.46
CA ASN A 323 16.41 -19.98 11.46
C ASN A 323 16.64 -19.30 12.82
N HIS A 324 16.24 -18.04 12.98
CA HIS A 324 16.38 -17.33 14.24
C HIS A 324 15.46 -17.97 15.30
N PRO A 325 15.95 -18.22 16.54
CA PRO A 325 15.19 -18.97 17.55
C PRO A 325 13.85 -18.33 17.93
N ARG A 326 13.73 -17.00 17.75
CA ARG A 326 12.51 -16.23 18.02
C ARG A 326 11.59 -16.09 16.82
N GLN A 327 12.07 -16.46 15.62
CA GLN A 327 11.28 -16.39 14.40
C GLN A 327 10.41 -17.65 14.30
N LYS A 328 9.11 -17.47 14.56
CA LYS A 328 8.11 -18.50 14.26
C LYS A 328 7.54 -18.22 12.88
N ILE A 329 7.25 -19.28 12.13
CA ILE A 329 6.71 -19.20 10.79
C ILE A 329 5.51 -20.13 10.73
N VAL A 330 4.35 -19.60 10.33
CA VAL A 330 3.15 -20.42 10.12
C VAL A 330 3.41 -21.36 8.93
N PRO A 331 3.27 -22.69 9.12
CA PRO A 331 3.41 -23.66 8.04
C PRO A 331 2.49 -23.35 6.86
N TYR A 332 2.92 -23.69 5.64
CA TYR A 332 2.17 -23.54 4.37
C TYR A 332 1.89 -22.10 3.90
N PHE A 333 1.68 -21.14 4.81
CA PHE A 333 1.46 -19.73 4.48
C PHE A 333 2.73 -18.88 4.53
N GLY A 334 3.74 -19.32 5.30
CA GLY A 334 4.99 -18.58 5.44
C GLY A 334 4.85 -17.26 6.21
N LEU A 335 3.74 -17.09 6.95
CA LEU A 335 3.54 -15.90 7.79
C LEU A 335 4.56 -15.89 8.92
N LYS A 336 5.26 -14.78 9.04
CA LYS A 336 6.41 -14.60 9.91
C LYS A 336 6.01 -13.90 11.19
N ARG A 337 6.57 -14.34 12.32
CA ARG A 337 6.31 -13.69 13.61
C ARG A 337 6.78 -12.25 13.59
N TYR A 338 8.08 -12.04 13.40
CA TYR A 338 8.65 -10.70 13.25
C TYR A 338 8.91 -10.42 11.78
N VAL A 339 8.53 -9.21 11.34
CA VAL A 339 8.81 -8.68 10.00
C VAL A 339 9.58 -7.36 10.11
N SER A 340 10.07 -6.86 8.98
CA SER A 340 10.73 -5.55 8.98
C SER A 340 9.70 -4.45 9.22
N GLY A 341 10.09 -3.40 9.95
CA GLY A 341 9.26 -2.21 10.08
C GLY A 341 8.98 -1.52 8.73
N PRO A 342 8.03 -0.57 8.68
CA PRO A 342 7.65 0.09 7.45
C PRO A 342 8.67 1.16 7.04
N THR A 343 8.43 1.75 5.87
CA THR A 343 9.11 2.99 5.45
C THR A 343 8.31 4.22 5.90
N GLY A 344 8.94 5.39 5.89
CA GLY A 344 8.33 6.62 6.42
C GLY A 344 7.23 7.25 5.54
N PRO A 345 6.59 8.33 6.01
CA PRO A 345 5.41 8.95 5.38
C PRO A 345 5.56 9.32 3.89
N THR A 346 6.75 9.72 3.45
CA THR A 346 6.99 10.15 2.05
C THR A 346 6.85 9.03 1.03
N THR A 347 6.92 7.75 1.44
CA THR A 347 6.68 6.60 0.55
C THR A 347 5.20 6.30 0.33
N LYS A 348 4.30 6.91 1.12
CA LYS A 348 2.85 6.67 1.09
C LYS A 348 2.12 7.45 -0.02
N GLN A 349 2.83 7.81 -1.10
CA GLN A 349 2.32 8.50 -2.29
C GLN A 349 1.55 9.80 -1.94
N LEU A 350 2.27 10.87 -1.58
CA LEU A 350 1.69 12.16 -1.19
C LEU A 350 0.98 12.90 -2.34
N VAL A 351 1.26 12.55 -3.59
CA VAL A 351 0.60 13.11 -4.78
C VAL A 351 -0.22 12.01 -5.44
N ARG A 352 -1.53 12.00 -5.21
CA ARG A 352 -2.47 10.97 -5.71
C ARG A 352 -3.42 11.57 -6.74
N LYS A 353 -3.99 10.80 -7.67
CA LYS A 353 -5.09 11.30 -8.51
C LYS A 353 -6.40 11.30 -7.73
N GLY A 354 -6.71 10.18 -7.07
CA GLY A 354 -7.88 10.00 -6.22
C GLY A 354 -7.54 10.07 -4.73
N LEU A 355 -8.46 9.58 -3.89
CA LEU A 355 -8.20 9.37 -2.45
C LEU A 355 -7.26 8.17 -2.23
N PHE A 356 -7.41 7.14 -3.07
CA PHE A 356 -6.54 5.95 -3.07
C PHE A 356 -5.14 6.26 -3.61
N PRO A 357 -4.11 5.55 -3.14
CA PRO A 357 -2.80 5.52 -3.80
C PRO A 357 -2.93 5.13 -5.27
N ASP A 358 -2.17 5.78 -6.15
CA ASP A 358 -2.21 5.54 -7.60
C ASP A 358 -1.55 4.21 -8.00
N HIS A 359 -0.60 3.76 -7.19
CA HIS A 359 0.10 2.48 -7.34
C HIS A 359 -0.18 1.61 -6.11
N PRO A 360 -1.28 0.84 -6.09
CA PRO A 360 -1.58 -0.07 -4.99
C PRO A 360 -0.58 -1.23 -4.96
N GLU A 361 -0.34 -1.78 -3.78
CA GLU A 361 0.48 -2.99 -3.64
C GLU A 361 -0.16 -4.18 -4.35
N THR A 362 0.68 -4.99 -5.00
CA THR A 362 0.24 -6.18 -5.72
C THR A 362 0.11 -7.36 -4.76
N LYS A 363 -1.05 -8.00 -4.73
CA LYS A 363 -1.24 -9.26 -4.00
C LYS A 363 -0.42 -10.38 -4.61
N SER A 364 0.17 -11.22 -3.77
CA SER A 364 0.82 -12.46 -4.20
C SER A 364 -0.20 -13.44 -4.79
N LEU A 365 0.28 -14.40 -5.60
CA LEU A 365 -0.57 -15.47 -6.16
C LEU A 365 -1.27 -16.27 -5.05
N LEU A 366 -0.60 -16.47 -3.91
CA LEU A 366 -1.18 -17.15 -2.75
C LEU A 366 -2.33 -16.34 -2.16
N GLN A 367 -2.13 -15.04 -1.90
CA GLN A 367 -3.19 -14.16 -1.39
C GLN A 367 -4.39 -14.09 -2.35
N TRP A 368 -4.11 -14.05 -3.66
CA TRP A 368 -5.17 -14.07 -4.67
C TRP A 368 -5.96 -15.39 -4.65
N GLY A 369 -5.26 -16.53 -4.56
CA GLY A 369 -5.88 -17.85 -4.44
C GLY A 369 -6.72 -18.01 -3.17
N VAL A 370 -6.19 -17.55 -2.02
CA VAL A 370 -6.93 -17.50 -0.75
C VAL A 370 -8.17 -16.63 -0.87
N GLY A 371 -8.07 -15.46 -1.49
CA GLY A 371 -9.22 -14.58 -1.73
C GLY A 371 -10.33 -15.26 -2.53
N ILE A 372 -9.98 -15.99 -3.60
CA ILE A 372 -10.97 -16.77 -4.38
C ILE A 372 -11.59 -17.86 -3.50
N PHE A 373 -10.76 -18.63 -2.79
CA PHE A 373 -11.25 -19.70 -1.92
C PHE A 373 -12.24 -19.16 -0.88
N MET A 374 -11.89 -18.08 -0.18
CA MET A 374 -12.72 -17.46 0.84
C MET A 374 -14.03 -16.89 0.26
N SER A 375 -14.01 -16.35 -0.96
CA SER A 375 -15.23 -15.88 -1.64
C SER A 375 -16.21 -17.01 -1.96
N LEU A 376 -15.69 -18.20 -2.28
CA LEU A 376 -16.48 -19.39 -2.60
C LEU A 376 -16.84 -20.21 -1.35
N TYR A 377 -16.12 -20.03 -0.24
CA TYR A 377 -16.29 -20.87 0.95
C TYR A 377 -17.74 -20.87 1.48
N PRO A 378 -18.41 -19.72 1.71
CA PRO A 378 -19.78 -19.70 2.23
C PRO A 378 -20.80 -20.42 1.33
N CYS A 379 -20.64 -20.33 0.00
CA CYS A 379 -21.58 -20.92 -0.95
C CYS A 379 -21.33 -22.40 -1.20
N CYS A 380 -20.05 -22.78 -1.25
CA CYS A 380 -19.64 -23.92 -2.04
C CYS A 380 -18.77 -24.91 -1.24
N PHE A 381 -18.07 -24.45 -0.20
CA PHE A 381 -17.16 -25.28 0.58
C PHE A 381 -17.50 -25.38 2.07
N ARG A 382 -18.62 -24.78 2.51
CA ARG A 382 -19.08 -24.86 3.90
C ARG A 382 -20.03 -26.05 4.11
N GLY A 383 -19.64 -26.98 5.00
CA GLY A 383 -20.46 -28.12 5.43
C GLY A 383 -20.72 -29.14 4.30
N TRP A 384 -21.96 -29.65 4.21
CA TRP A 384 -22.35 -30.66 3.21
C TRP A 384 -22.18 -30.20 1.75
N ARG A 385 -22.18 -28.89 1.50
CA ARG A 385 -21.99 -28.31 0.16
C ARG A 385 -20.61 -28.62 -0.42
N ALA A 386 -19.59 -28.78 0.43
CA ALA A 386 -18.25 -29.16 -0.01
C ALA A 386 -18.23 -30.51 -0.74
N TRP A 387 -18.99 -31.49 -0.22
CA TRP A 387 -19.12 -32.81 -0.85
C TRP A 387 -19.81 -32.73 -2.21
N ILE A 388 -20.87 -31.91 -2.31
CA ILE A 388 -21.58 -31.68 -3.57
C ILE A 388 -20.68 -31.00 -4.60
N SER A 389 -19.99 -29.92 -4.21
CA SER A 389 -19.04 -29.23 -5.08
C SER A 389 -17.90 -30.14 -5.51
N GLY A 390 -17.41 -31.04 -4.64
CA GLY A 390 -16.43 -32.07 -4.98
C GLY A 390 -16.94 -33.06 -6.02
N ILE A 391 -18.17 -33.58 -5.87
CA ILE A 391 -18.81 -34.48 -6.84
C ILE A 391 -18.99 -33.79 -8.19
N VAL A 392 -19.46 -32.55 -8.20
CA VAL A 392 -19.63 -31.76 -9.43
C VAL A 392 -18.28 -31.52 -10.11
N PHE A 393 -17.24 -31.17 -9.35
CA PHE A 393 -15.90 -30.96 -9.88
C PHE A 393 -15.33 -32.24 -10.53
N ILE A 394 -15.45 -33.38 -9.86
CA ILE A 394 -15.05 -34.68 -10.41
C ILE A 394 -15.84 -34.99 -11.70
N GLY A 395 -17.15 -34.75 -11.69
CA GLY A 395 -18.00 -34.92 -12.87
C GLY A 395 -17.53 -34.06 -14.06
N VAL A 396 -17.22 -32.78 -13.81
CA VAL A 396 -16.69 -31.86 -14.83
C VAL A 396 -15.33 -32.31 -15.34
N LEU A 397 -14.43 -32.75 -14.46
CA LEU A 397 -13.10 -33.24 -14.83
C LEU A 397 -13.20 -34.48 -15.72
N VAL A 398 -14.08 -35.43 -15.36
CA VAL A 398 -14.37 -36.62 -16.16
C VAL A 398 -14.95 -36.22 -17.52
N CYS A 399 -15.91 -35.30 -17.58
CA CYS A 399 -16.45 -34.77 -18.83
C CYS A 399 -15.38 -34.11 -19.71
N LEU A 400 -14.47 -33.32 -19.13
CA LEU A 400 -13.33 -32.72 -19.83
C LEU A 400 -12.39 -33.78 -20.39
N ILE A 401 -12.01 -34.78 -19.60
CA ILE A 401 -11.13 -35.87 -20.03
C ILE A 401 -11.81 -36.67 -21.17
N LEU A 402 -13.10 -36.98 -21.04
CA LEU A 402 -13.87 -37.67 -22.08
C LEU A 402 -14.02 -36.81 -23.34
N GLY A 403 -14.23 -35.51 -23.18
CA GLY A 403 -14.28 -34.54 -24.28
C GLY A 403 -12.96 -34.46 -25.04
N ILE A 404 -11.83 -34.34 -24.32
CA ILE A 404 -10.49 -34.35 -24.90
C ILE A 404 -10.23 -35.68 -25.63
N LYS A 405 -10.53 -36.82 -25.00
CA LYS A 405 -10.41 -38.14 -25.64
C LYS A 405 -11.25 -38.25 -26.90
N ARG A 406 -12.48 -37.74 -26.89
CA ARG A 406 -13.39 -37.76 -28.03
C ARG A 406 -12.90 -36.86 -29.15
N SER A 407 -12.42 -35.65 -28.83
CA SER A 407 -11.80 -34.73 -29.80
C SER A 407 -10.53 -35.33 -30.41
N LEU A 408 -9.65 -35.93 -29.61
CA LEU A 408 -8.45 -36.62 -30.12
C LEU A 408 -8.80 -37.82 -31.01
N LYS A 409 -9.83 -38.60 -30.65
CA LYS A 409 -10.32 -39.71 -31.48
C LYS A 409 -10.91 -39.22 -32.80
N TRP A 410 -11.67 -38.12 -32.77
CA TRP A 410 -12.21 -37.47 -33.97
C TRP A 410 -11.11 -36.93 -34.89
N PHE A 411 -10.10 -36.25 -34.33
CA PHE A 411 -8.92 -35.80 -35.07
C PHE A 411 -8.15 -36.98 -35.70
N ARG A 412 -7.97 -38.09 -34.98
CA ARG A 412 -7.33 -39.29 -35.54
C ARG A 412 -8.15 -39.92 -36.68
N SER A 413 -9.48 -40.01 -36.55
CA SER A 413 -10.31 -40.56 -37.63
C SER A 413 -10.34 -39.67 -38.88
N GLN A 414 -10.22 -38.35 -38.73
CA GLN A 414 -10.09 -37.42 -39.86
C GLN A 414 -8.74 -37.62 -40.59
N ASN A 415 -7.67 -37.95 -39.86
CA ASN A 415 -6.37 -38.27 -40.45
C ASN A 415 -6.31 -39.67 -41.10
N GLU A 416 -7.08 -40.65 -40.63
CA GLU A 416 -7.14 -41.98 -41.26
C GLU A 416 -8.01 -42.04 -42.51
N GLY A 417 -8.87 -41.04 -42.76
CA GLY A 417 -9.67 -40.90 -43.98
C GLY A 417 -8.86 -40.51 -45.23
N TYR A 418 -7.58 -40.17 -45.09
CA TYR A 418 -6.67 -39.80 -46.18
C TYR A 418 -5.53 -40.83 -46.35
N LYS A 419 -5.84 -42.10 -46.62
CA LYS A 419 -4.88 -43.01 -47.25
C LYS A 419 -5.13 -43.05 -48.76
N LYS A 420 -4.45 -42.13 -49.45
CA LYS A 420 -4.29 -42.12 -50.90
C LYS A 420 -3.55 -43.38 -51.31
N ILE A 421 -4.19 -44.22 -52.14
CA ILE A 421 -3.55 -45.35 -52.81
C ILE A 421 -2.48 -44.79 -53.75
N SER A 422 -1.23 -45.23 -53.58
CA SER A 422 -0.20 -45.09 -54.61
C SER A 422 0.88 -46.16 -54.43
N ASN A 423 0.72 -47.22 -55.22
CA ASN A 423 1.68 -48.03 -55.95
C ASN A 423 3.19 -47.83 -55.69
N GLY A 424 3.90 -48.94 -55.54
CA GLY A 424 5.31 -49.06 -55.90
C GLY A 424 5.96 -50.32 -55.33
N GLU A 425 6.28 -51.27 -56.23
CA GLU A 425 7.10 -52.50 -56.07
C GLU A 425 6.37 -53.83 -55.75
N ASP A 426 5.80 -54.43 -56.82
CA ASP A 426 6.20 -55.70 -57.49
C ASP A 426 6.62 -56.92 -56.62
N ILE A 427 6.28 -58.20 -56.86
CA ILE A 427 5.70 -59.06 -57.94
C ILE A 427 5.57 -60.46 -57.24
N PRO A 428 4.58 -61.37 -57.51
CA PRO A 428 4.60 -62.14 -58.76
C PRO A 428 3.26 -62.57 -59.40
N LEU A 429 3.30 -62.52 -60.73
CA LEU A 429 2.41 -63.17 -61.69
C LEU A 429 2.49 -64.70 -61.60
N ARG A 430 1.35 -65.34 -61.28
CA ARG A 430 0.90 -66.73 -61.54
C ARG A 430 -0.55 -66.77 -61.01
N ASP A 431 -1.61 -67.16 -61.70
CA ASP A 431 -1.81 -67.84 -62.96
C ASP A 431 -3.03 -67.21 -63.66
N LEU A 432 -2.91 -66.99 -64.97
CA LEU A 432 -4.00 -66.64 -65.86
C LEU A 432 -4.80 -67.92 -66.15
N GLU A 433 -6.02 -68.02 -65.62
CA GLU A 433 -7.04 -68.90 -66.17
C GLU A 433 -8.13 -68.03 -66.78
N TYR A 434 -8.02 -67.82 -68.09
CA TYR A 434 -9.09 -67.30 -68.93
C TYR A 434 -10.09 -68.44 -69.13
N THR A 435 -11.35 -68.22 -68.76
CA THR A 435 -12.46 -69.05 -69.24
C THR A 435 -13.43 -68.17 -70.00
N GLU A 436 -13.88 -68.74 -71.11
CA GLU A 436 -14.38 -68.11 -72.32
C GLU A 436 -15.76 -67.44 -72.20
N ASP A 437 -15.99 -66.52 -73.14
CA ASP A 437 -17.25 -65.90 -73.49
C ASP A 437 -18.38 -66.90 -73.75
N VAL A 438 -19.58 -66.62 -73.23
CA VAL A 438 -20.84 -66.97 -73.90
C VAL A 438 -21.78 -65.76 -73.92
N SER A 439 -21.66 -65.07 -75.03
CA SER A 439 -22.68 -64.45 -75.87
C SER A 439 -24.18 -64.65 -75.57
N LEU A 440 -24.89 -63.52 -75.77
CA LEU A 440 -26.10 -63.32 -76.58
C LEU A 440 -27.48 -63.73 -76.04
N HIS A 441 -28.37 -62.73 -76.09
CA HIS A 441 -29.74 -62.70 -76.69
C HIS A 441 -30.64 -63.95 -76.52
N HIS A 442 -31.93 -63.83 -76.20
CA HIS A 442 -32.96 -63.03 -76.87
C HIS A 442 -34.33 -63.26 -76.17
N HIS A 443 -35.26 -62.30 -76.30
CA HIS A 443 -36.75 -62.42 -76.24
C HIS A 443 -37.39 -63.02 -74.98
N ASP A 444 -38.38 -62.43 -74.31
CA ASP A 444 -39.27 -61.27 -74.50
C ASP A 444 -39.68 -60.74 -73.11
#